data_AF-Q08TX5-F1
#
_entry.id   AF-Q08TX5-F1
#
_cell.length_a   1.000
_cell.length_b   1.000
_cell.length_c   1.000
_cell.angle_alpha   90.00
_cell.angle_beta   90.00
_cell.angle_gamma   90.00
#
_symmetry.space_group_name_H-M   'P 1'
#
loop_
_entity.id
_entity.type
_entity.pdbx_description
1 polymer ?
#
loop_
_entity_poly.entity_id
_entity_poly.type
_entity_poly.pdbx_seq_one_letter_code
_entity_poly.pdbx_strand_id
1 'polypeptide(L)'
;MLLSLELEGLLVSGLLEEVEARLKTSPLGPQLPNWSTRMVRARAEREARESREPLAQAVQAGYYLRDLGDLERALGAPDPLDRWEAAEELGQHVSVRALEPLLTAFRTARNPLIRLRALESLQSVLRALPREVAEYEVASRLESLRERASSAEVYLTIAALLDLTGQLELAATEYQRAFDAGAPDPVVLRRWVQLRQERRQPFSAAVAARQLALWSLGVAREEEVSAEGGVPLASARQLCAALENARFAADVISRVRQTATEFPEDLEGFGLLASDAVKLSEARLADAELLLRERNPHARLCRDRQVRERLDSAVKERTAAVEAVGSKLPKMAPLLWALVKDRDPVPEVRAVAAAKLSALEGRGN
;
A
#
# COMPACT_ATOMS: atom_id res chain seq x y z
N MET A 1 -9.37 23.56 15.54
CA MET A 1 -9.61 22.63 14.40
C MET A 1 -8.75 21.37 14.48
N LEU A 2 -7.45 21.44 14.78
CA LEU A 2 -6.55 20.26 14.81
C LEU A 2 -7.04 19.10 15.71
N LEU A 3 -7.47 19.38 16.94
CA LEU A 3 -8.03 18.37 17.83
C LEU A 3 -9.24 17.63 17.22
N SER A 4 -10.08 18.33 16.44
CA SER A 4 -11.23 17.69 15.79
C SER A 4 -10.79 16.70 14.71
N LEU A 5 -9.69 16.97 14.00
CA LEU A 5 -9.17 16.09 12.95
C LEU A 5 -8.46 14.88 13.56
N GLU A 6 -7.69 15.09 14.64
CA GLU A 6 -7.09 14.03 15.45
C GLU A 6 -8.16 13.04 15.94
N LEU A 7 -9.23 13.57 16.55
CA LEU A 7 -10.34 12.75 17.06
C LEU A 7 -11.11 12.05 15.94
N GLU A 8 -11.28 12.69 14.78
CA GLU A 8 -11.92 12.07 13.61
C GLU A 8 -11.09 10.89 13.09
N GLY A 9 -9.76 11.02 13.03
CA GLY A 9 -8.86 9.94 12.64
C GLY A 9 -8.95 8.71 13.56
N LEU A 10 -9.04 8.94 14.87
CA LEU A 10 -9.26 7.88 15.86
C LEU A 10 -10.66 7.23 15.71
N LEU A 11 -11.69 8.04 15.45
CA LEU A 11 -13.07 7.55 15.28
C LEU A 11 -13.22 6.68 14.01
N VAL A 12 -12.65 7.12 12.88
CA VAL A 12 -12.60 6.33 11.63
C VAL A 12 -11.85 5.02 11.84
N SER A 13 -10.82 5.04 12.68
CA SER A 13 -10.06 3.85 13.07
C SER A 13 -10.79 2.93 14.05
N GLY A 14 -11.93 3.34 14.60
CA GLY A 14 -12.71 2.56 15.57
C GLY A 14 -12.15 2.60 17.00
N LEU A 15 -11.28 3.56 17.32
CA LEU A 15 -10.58 3.68 18.61
C LEU A 15 -11.39 4.53 19.59
N LEU A 16 -12.56 4.02 20.00
CA LEU A 16 -13.53 4.78 20.79
C LEU A 16 -12.99 5.17 22.17
N GLU A 17 -12.22 4.27 22.79
CA GLU A 17 -11.65 4.47 24.12
C GLU A 17 -10.58 5.59 24.11
N GLU A 18 -9.74 5.65 23.08
CA GLU A 18 -8.75 6.72 22.91
C GLU A 18 -9.40 8.06 22.63
N VAL A 19 -10.45 8.07 21.81
CA VAL A 19 -11.27 9.27 21.59
C VAL A 19 -11.79 9.79 22.93
N GLU A 20 -12.39 8.94 23.77
CA GLU A 20 -12.92 9.34 25.06
C GLU A 20 -11.84 9.86 26.02
N ALA A 21 -10.69 9.19 26.07
CA ALA A 21 -9.55 9.62 26.87
C ALA A 21 -9.06 11.00 26.42
N ARG A 22 -8.96 11.22 25.11
CA ARG A 22 -8.46 12.47 24.53
C ARG A 22 -9.42 13.65 24.72
N LEU A 23 -10.73 13.41 24.67
CA LEU A 23 -11.75 14.41 25.00
C LEU A 23 -11.69 14.84 26.46
N LYS A 24 -11.54 13.88 27.39
CA LYS A 24 -11.50 14.15 28.83
C LYS A 24 -10.26 14.93 29.23
N THR A 25 -9.14 14.69 28.56
CA THR A 25 -7.85 15.34 28.85
C THR A 25 -7.69 16.70 28.16
N SER A 26 -8.45 16.98 27.10
CA SER A 26 -8.31 18.22 26.34
C SER A 26 -9.24 19.33 26.84
N PRO A 27 -8.72 20.54 27.11
CA PRO A 27 -9.53 21.68 27.55
C PRO A 27 -10.54 22.14 26.47
N LEU A 28 -10.32 21.77 25.21
CA LEU A 28 -11.20 22.12 24.09
C LEU A 28 -12.29 21.06 23.80
N GLY A 29 -12.29 19.93 24.52
CA GLY A 29 -13.25 18.84 24.33
C GLY A 29 -14.72 19.29 24.39
N PRO A 30 -15.14 20.09 25.39
CA PRO A 30 -16.52 20.57 25.50
C PRO A 30 -16.98 21.52 24.38
N GLN A 31 -16.04 22.11 23.63
CA GLN A 31 -16.33 23.09 22.58
C GLN A 31 -16.51 22.46 21.20
N LEU A 32 -16.32 21.14 21.08
CA LEU A 32 -16.44 20.44 19.81
C LEU A 32 -17.92 20.19 19.45
N PRO A 33 -18.41 20.75 18.33
CA PRO A 33 -19.82 20.61 17.95
C PRO A 33 -20.14 19.18 17.56
N ASN A 34 -21.34 18.71 17.92
CA ASN A 34 -21.93 17.43 17.50
C ASN A 34 -21.12 16.17 17.87
N TRP A 35 -20.14 16.28 18.77
CA TRP A 35 -19.25 15.17 19.08
C TRP A 35 -19.95 14.03 19.85
N SER A 36 -20.89 14.36 20.72
CA SER A 36 -21.74 13.37 21.40
C SER A 36 -22.53 12.51 20.40
N THR A 37 -23.15 13.14 19.40
CA THR A 37 -23.89 12.45 18.33
C THR A 37 -22.97 11.54 17.51
N ARG A 38 -21.76 12.00 17.18
CA ARG A 38 -20.75 11.18 16.48
C ARG A 38 -20.33 9.96 17.28
N MET A 39 -20.13 10.11 18.60
CA MET A 39 -19.81 8.98 19.49
C MET A 39 -20.94 7.96 19.58
N VAL A 40 -22.20 8.40 19.64
CA VAL A 40 -23.36 7.49 19.60
C VAL A 40 -23.39 6.70 18.29
N ARG A 41 -23.21 7.38 17.15
CA ARG A 41 -23.12 6.73 15.84
C ARG A 41 -21.96 5.72 15.80
N ALA A 42 -20.78 6.10 16.28
CA ALA A 42 -19.60 5.24 16.24
C ALA A 42 -19.75 3.98 17.12
N ARG A 43 -20.47 4.08 18.25
CA ARG A 43 -20.83 2.92 19.08
C ARG A 43 -21.81 1.98 18.38
N ALA A 44 -22.83 2.53 17.72
CA ALA A 44 -23.76 1.73 16.91
C ALA A 44 -23.05 1.04 15.74
N GLU A 45 -22.09 1.73 15.10
CA GLU A 45 -21.24 1.14 14.06
C GLU A 45 -20.37 0.01 14.60
N ARG A 46 -19.79 0.14 15.81
CA ARG A 46 -19.04 -0.92 16.47
C ARG A 46 -19.92 -2.13 16.79
N GLU A 47 -21.12 -1.90 17.33
CA GLU A 47 -22.08 -2.98 17.61
C GLU A 47 -22.49 -3.72 16.33
N ALA A 48 -22.72 -2.99 15.23
CA ALA A 48 -22.98 -3.60 13.93
C ALA A 48 -21.79 -4.42 13.42
N ARG A 49 -20.55 -3.98 13.71
CA ARG A 49 -19.33 -4.72 13.38
C ARG A 49 -19.22 -6.02 14.15
N GLU A 50 -19.49 -5.96 15.45
CA GLU A 50 -19.45 -7.09 16.39
C GLU A 50 -20.67 -8.04 16.24
N SER A 51 -21.58 -7.75 15.30
CA SER A 51 -22.72 -8.61 15.01
C SER A 51 -22.27 -10.03 14.64
N ARG A 52 -23.01 -11.02 15.14
CA ARG A 52 -22.82 -12.44 14.79
C ARG A 52 -23.55 -12.84 13.51
N GLU A 53 -24.28 -11.93 12.90
CA GLU A 53 -24.99 -12.18 11.64
C GLU A 53 -23.99 -12.35 10.49
N PRO A 54 -23.90 -13.52 9.83
CA PRO A 54 -22.86 -13.78 8.83
C PRO A 54 -22.86 -12.78 7.68
N LEU A 55 -24.04 -12.34 7.25
CA LEU A 55 -24.16 -11.34 6.18
C LEU A 55 -23.71 -9.94 6.63
N ALA A 56 -23.92 -9.58 7.90
CA ALA A 56 -23.43 -8.33 8.46
C ALA A 56 -21.90 -8.34 8.64
N GLN A 57 -21.30 -9.51 8.88
CA GLN A 57 -19.85 -9.68 8.89
C GLN A 57 -19.28 -9.63 7.48
N ALA A 58 -19.90 -10.33 6.53
CA ALA A 58 -19.44 -10.44 5.15
C ALA A 58 -19.41 -9.12 4.37
N VAL A 59 -20.10 -8.06 4.82
CA VAL A 59 -19.96 -6.70 4.24
C VAL A 59 -18.75 -5.93 4.76
N GLN A 60 -18.13 -6.36 5.85
CA GLN A 60 -17.04 -5.64 6.48
C GLN A 60 -15.71 -6.10 5.90
N ALA A 61 -14.84 -5.15 5.54
CA ALA A 61 -13.47 -5.46 5.13
C ALA A 61 -12.74 -6.31 6.17
N GLY A 62 -12.85 -5.94 7.46
CA GLY A 62 -12.19 -6.63 8.57
C GLY A 62 -12.49 -8.13 8.70
N TYR A 63 -13.65 -8.61 8.21
CA TYR A 63 -13.98 -10.04 8.22
C TYR A 63 -13.00 -10.88 7.39
N TYR A 64 -12.38 -10.28 6.38
CA TYR A 64 -11.46 -10.95 5.46
C TYR A 64 -10.00 -10.65 5.78
N LEU A 65 -9.71 -9.86 6.81
CA LEU A 65 -8.37 -9.38 7.13
C LEU A 65 -7.87 -10.02 8.43
N ARG A 66 -6.55 -10.19 8.52
CA ARG A 66 -5.89 -10.46 9.79
C ARG A 66 -6.01 -9.24 10.70
N ASP A 67 -5.96 -9.47 12.01
CA ASP A 67 -5.92 -8.38 12.98
C ASP A 67 -4.69 -7.48 12.78
N LEU A 68 -4.85 -6.18 13.05
CA LEU A 68 -3.77 -5.19 12.89
C LEU A 68 -2.51 -5.58 13.68
N GLY A 69 -2.66 -6.06 14.93
CA GLY A 69 -1.53 -6.49 15.76
C GLY A 69 -0.80 -7.72 15.19
N ASP A 70 -1.50 -8.59 14.48
CA ASP A 70 -0.89 -9.76 13.82
C ASP A 70 -0.10 -9.33 12.59
N LEU A 71 -0.62 -8.36 11.84
CA LEU A 71 0.06 -7.77 10.69
C LEU A 71 1.32 -6.98 11.11
N GLU A 72 1.24 -6.21 12.19
CA GLU A 72 2.40 -5.51 12.76
C GLU A 72 3.51 -6.49 13.14
N ARG A 73 3.17 -7.63 13.76
CA ARG A 73 4.14 -8.69 14.04
C ARG A 73 4.69 -9.32 12.75
N ALA A 74 3.84 -9.53 11.75
CA ALA A 74 4.24 -10.11 10.48
C ALA A 74 5.19 -9.21 9.66
N LEU A 75 5.15 -7.89 9.83
CA LEU A 75 6.16 -6.97 9.25
C LEU A 75 7.59 -7.23 9.78
N GLY A 76 7.71 -7.90 10.93
CA GLY A 76 8.99 -8.35 11.49
C GLY A 76 9.37 -9.80 11.16
N ALA A 77 8.61 -10.49 10.30
CA ALA A 77 8.83 -11.90 10.01
C ALA A 77 10.20 -12.18 9.35
N PRO A 78 10.80 -13.38 9.53
CA PRO A 78 12.07 -13.72 8.90
C PRO A 78 12.01 -13.72 7.37
N ASP A 79 10.93 -14.22 6.76
CA ASP A 79 10.75 -14.23 5.31
C ASP A 79 10.35 -12.83 4.80
N PRO A 80 11.07 -12.22 3.85
CA PRO A 80 10.61 -11.00 3.18
C PRO A 80 9.25 -11.14 2.47
N LEU A 81 8.86 -12.34 2.04
CA LEU A 81 7.55 -12.61 1.44
C LEU A 81 6.41 -12.31 2.43
N ASP A 82 6.50 -12.86 3.65
CA ASP A 82 5.50 -12.62 4.69
C ASP A 82 5.39 -11.14 5.04
N ARG A 83 6.53 -10.43 5.05
CA ARG A 83 6.60 -8.99 5.33
C ARG A 83 5.94 -8.15 4.26
N TRP A 84 6.17 -8.43 2.97
CA TRP A 84 5.54 -7.64 1.92
C TRP A 84 4.04 -7.92 1.81
N GLU A 85 3.61 -9.15 2.12
CA GLU A 85 2.18 -9.50 2.14
C GLU A 85 1.47 -8.89 3.34
N ALA A 86 2.15 -8.82 4.49
CA ALA A 86 1.64 -8.07 5.65
C ALA A 86 1.50 -6.58 5.31
N ALA A 87 2.48 -5.99 4.63
CA ALA A 87 2.40 -4.60 4.18
C ALA A 87 1.22 -4.38 3.21
N GLU A 88 1.02 -5.28 2.24
CA GLU A 88 -0.10 -5.24 1.30
C GLU A 88 -1.47 -5.34 2.01
N GLU A 89 -1.61 -6.26 2.96
CA GLU A 89 -2.85 -6.44 3.70
C GLU A 89 -3.15 -5.28 4.65
N LEU A 90 -2.13 -4.68 5.27
CA LEU A 90 -2.27 -3.45 6.06
C LEU A 90 -2.90 -2.31 5.25
N GLY A 91 -2.66 -2.25 3.93
CA GLY A 91 -3.28 -1.29 3.02
C GLY A 91 -4.82 -1.37 2.97
N GLN A 92 -5.39 -2.50 3.36
CA GLN A 92 -6.84 -2.74 3.40
C GLN A 92 -7.48 -2.33 4.74
N HIS A 93 -6.67 -2.00 5.75
CA HIS A 93 -7.17 -1.44 6.99
C HIS A 93 -7.31 0.07 6.86
N VAL A 94 -8.55 0.56 6.78
CA VAL A 94 -8.85 2.00 6.80
C VAL A 94 -8.69 2.54 8.23
N SER A 95 -7.43 2.74 8.64
CA SER A 95 -7.06 3.21 9.98
C SER A 95 -5.78 4.04 9.97
N VAL A 96 -5.75 5.09 10.79
CA VAL A 96 -4.55 5.89 11.02
C VAL A 96 -3.44 5.09 11.70
N ARG A 97 -3.78 3.99 12.39
CA ARG A 97 -2.80 3.07 13.00
C ARG A 97 -1.98 2.30 11.97
N ALA A 98 -2.50 2.09 10.76
CA ALA A 98 -1.74 1.43 9.70
C ALA A 98 -0.59 2.31 9.18
N LEU A 99 -0.65 3.63 9.37
CA LEU A 99 0.32 4.56 8.78
C LEU A 99 1.74 4.37 9.32
N GLU A 100 1.93 4.28 10.65
CA GLU A 100 3.28 4.20 11.24
C GLU A 100 3.99 2.87 10.95
N PRO A 101 3.34 1.69 11.07
CA PRO A 101 3.93 0.43 10.65
C PRO A 101 4.34 0.43 9.18
N LEU A 102 3.50 0.98 8.29
CA LEU A 102 3.81 1.06 6.86
C LEU A 102 4.95 2.04 6.57
N LEU A 103 4.99 3.21 7.22
CA LEU A 103 6.12 4.15 7.09
C LEU A 103 7.42 3.53 7.60
N THR A 104 7.37 2.78 8.70
CA THR A 104 8.53 2.07 9.23
C THR A 104 9.00 0.99 8.26
N ALA A 105 8.10 0.18 7.71
CA ALA A 105 8.43 -0.83 6.70
C ALA A 105 9.02 -0.19 5.43
N PHE A 106 8.43 0.90 4.95
CA PHE A 106 8.93 1.68 3.81
C PHE A 106 10.33 2.23 4.04
N ARG A 107 10.63 2.72 5.25
CA ARG A 107 11.90 3.33 5.61
C ARG A 107 13.03 2.33 5.82
N THR A 108 12.74 1.19 6.44
CA THR A 108 13.77 0.32 7.05
C THR A 108 13.98 -1.02 6.35
N ALA A 109 13.05 -1.46 5.50
CA ALA A 109 13.14 -2.78 4.90
C ALA A 109 14.25 -2.86 3.85
N ARG A 110 15.12 -3.87 3.94
CA ARG A 110 16.19 -4.08 2.94
C ARG A 110 15.66 -4.58 1.59
N ASN A 111 14.52 -5.26 1.58
CA ASN A 111 13.95 -5.77 0.34
C ASN A 111 13.04 -4.71 -0.31
N PRO A 112 13.28 -4.33 -1.57
CA PRO A 112 12.50 -3.32 -2.27
C PRO A 112 11.00 -3.62 -2.38
N LEU A 113 10.60 -4.88 -2.47
CA LEU A 113 9.18 -5.23 -2.59
C LEU A 113 8.40 -4.92 -1.32
N ILE A 114 9.01 -5.13 -0.14
CA ILE A 114 8.38 -4.72 1.13
C ILE A 114 8.11 -3.22 1.11
N ARG A 115 9.12 -2.43 0.74
CA ARG A 115 9.03 -0.97 0.70
C ARG A 115 8.01 -0.51 -0.33
N LEU A 116 7.99 -1.14 -1.49
CA LEU A 116 7.04 -0.83 -2.55
C LEU A 116 5.59 -1.13 -2.14
N ARG A 117 5.34 -2.32 -1.56
CA ARG A 117 4.00 -2.68 -1.06
C ARG A 117 3.58 -1.78 0.09
N ALA A 118 4.49 -1.37 0.96
CA ALA A 118 4.21 -0.41 2.01
C ALA A 118 3.81 0.95 1.43
N LEU A 119 4.50 1.44 0.40
CA LEU A 119 4.16 2.70 -0.27
C LEU A 119 2.78 2.64 -0.97
N GLU A 120 2.51 1.57 -1.73
CA GLU A 120 1.22 1.33 -2.39
C GLU A 120 0.07 1.25 -1.35
N SER A 121 0.36 0.66 -0.19
CA SER A 121 -0.60 0.52 0.91
C SER A 121 -0.82 1.83 1.66
N LEU A 122 0.22 2.65 1.87
CA LEU A 122 0.06 4.01 2.39
C LEU A 122 -0.85 4.84 1.50
N GLN A 123 -0.68 4.76 0.19
CA GLN A 123 -1.56 5.42 -0.77
C GLN A 123 -3.01 4.95 -0.63
N SER A 124 -3.22 3.65 -0.48
CA SER A 124 -4.55 3.05 -0.34
C SER A 124 -5.23 3.52 0.94
N VAL A 125 -4.53 3.49 2.08
CA VAL A 125 -5.05 3.96 3.37
C VAL A 125 -5.39 5.45 3.31
N LEU A 126 -4.48 6.29 2.81
CA LEU A 126 -4.71 7.74 2.72
C LEU A 126 -5.89 8.10 1.80
N ARG A 127 -6.10 7.36 0.71
CA ARG A 127 -7.27 7.53 -0.18
C ARG A 127 -8.58 7.03 0.42
N ALA A 128 -8.50 6.12 1.39
CA ALA A 128 -9.66 5.57 2.06
C ALA A 128 -10.12 6.45 3.24
N LEU A 129 -9.18 7.11 3.93
CA LEU A 129 -9.47 8.06 5.01
C LEU A 129 -10.20 9.32 4.49
N PRO A 130 -10.97 10.02 5.35
CA PRO A 130 -11.45 11.36 5.04
C PRO A 130 -10.28 12.28 4.66
N ARG A 131 -10.46 13.10 3.64
CA ARG A 131 -9.37 13.90 3.05
C ARG A 131 -8.68 14.79 4.08
N GLU A 132 -9.46 15.46 4.93
CA GLU A 132 -8.96 16.38 5.95
C GLU A 132 -8.17 15.63 7.04
N VAL A 133 -8.57 14.40 7.35
CA VAL A 133 -7.84 13.51 8.26
C VAL A 133 -6.53 13.08 7.61
N ALA A 134 -6.56 12.62 6.36
CA ALA A 134 -5.36 12.21 5.63
C ALA A 134 -4.34 13.37 5.52
N GLU A 135 -4.78 14.57 5.18
CA GLU A 135 -3.95 15.77 5.12
C GLU A 135 -3.35 16.12 6.50
N TYR A 136 -4.14 16.03 7.57
CA TYR A 136 -3.67 16.22 8.94
C TYR A 136 -2.62 15.19 9.37
N GLU A 137 -2.89 13.90 9.16
CA GLU A 137 -1.99 12.80 9.53
C GLU A 137 -0.65 12.89 8.80
N VAL A 138 -0.67 13.28 7.51
CA VAL A 138 0.56 13.51 6.74
C VAL A 138 1.30 14.75 7.24
N ALA A 139 0.60 15.88 7.45
CA ALA A 139 1.24 17.12 7.92
C ALA A 139 1.93 16.94 9.28
N SER A 140 1.26 16.28 10.24
CA SER A 140 1.83 16.00 11.57
C SER A 140 3.09 15.14 11.50
N ARG A 141 3.10 14.12 10.62
CA ARG A 141 4.29 13.26 10.42
C ARG A 141 5.41 13.99 9.71
N LEU A 142 5.10 14.82 8.71
CA LEU A 142 6.10 15.63 8.01
C LEU A 142 6.80 16.60 8.96
N GLU A 143 6.06 17.24 9.87
CA GLU A 143 6.63 18.10 10.91
C GLU A 143 7.64 17.32 11.78
N SER A 144 7.22 16.18 12.33
CA SER A 144 8.08 15.35 13.18
C SER A 144 9.30 14.76 12.45
N LEU A 145 9.19 14.48 11.15
CA LEU A 145 10.30 13.99 10.34
C LEU A 145 11.30 15.08 9.98
N ARG A 146 10.82 16.31 9.69
CA ARG A 146 11.69 17.45 9.35
C ARG A 146 12.59 17.86 10.51
N GLU A 147 12.09 17.77 11.74
CA GLU A 147 12.90 18.00 12.95
C GLU A 147 14.05 16.98 13.11
N ARG A 148 13.91 15.80 12.49
CA ARG A 148 14.82 14.66 12.63
C ARG A 148 15.53 14.29 11.31
N ALA A 149 15.46 15.14 10.29
CA ALA A 149 15.96 14.83 8.96
C ALA A 149 17.49 14.86 8.90
N SER A 150 18.11 13.67 8.95
CA SER A 150 19.57 13.52 8.91
C SER A 150 20.08 12.39 8.01
N SER A 151 19.20 11.59 7.40
CA SER A 151 19.59 10.44 6.59
C SER A 151 18.77 10.33 5.29
N ALA A 152 19.32 9.61 4.32
CA ALA A 152 18.67 9.36 3.02
C ALA A 152 17.29 8.70 3.19
N GLU A 153 17.15 7.78 4.15
CA GLU A 153 15.89 7.08 4.44
C GLU A 153 14.83 8.04 5.01
N VAL A 154 15.23 9.05 5.79
CA VAL A 154 14.32 10.08 6.28
C VAL A 154 13.86 10.99 5.13
N TYR A 155 14.78 11.46 4.28
CA TYR A 155 14.42 12.25 3.10
C TYR A 155 13.49 11.48 2.17
N LEU A 156 13.72 10.18 2.01
CA LEU A 156 12.86 9.32 1.20
C LEU A 156 11.45 9.18 1.78
N THR A 157 11.34 9.08 3.11
CA THR A 157 10.04 9.06 3.81
C THR A 157 9.29 10.37 3.64
N ILE A 158 10.00 11.51 3.76
CA ILE A 158 9.44 12.85 3.50
C ILE A 158 8.97 12.96 2.05
N ALA A 159 9.78 12.51 1.09
CA ALA A 159 9.46 12.53 -0.33
C ALA A 159 8.17 11.74 -0.62
N ALA A 160 8.06 10.52 -0.09
CA ALA A 160 6.87 9.68 -0.24
C ALA A 160 5.61 10.35 0.33
N LEU A 161 5.68 10.95 1.52
CA LEU A 161 4.53 11.63 2.12
C LEU A 161 4.07 12.87 1.32
N LEU A 162 5.02 13.65 0.79
CA LEU A 162 4.72 14.78 -0.09
C LEU A 162 4.10 14.31 -1.41
N ASP A 163 4.62 13.22 -1.97
CA ASP A 163 4.14 12.61 -3.21
C ASP A 163 2.69 12.10 -3.07
N LEU A 164 2.40 11.39 -1.97
CA LEU A 164 1.06 10.87 -1.65
C LEU A 164 0.01 11.98 -1.45
N THR A 165 0.44 13.20 -1.10
CA THR A 165 -0.45 14.37 -0.99
C THR A 165 -0.46 15.25 -2.23
N GLY A 166 0.19 14.83 -3.32
CA GLY A 166 0.22 15.54 -4.60
C GLY A 166 1.19 16.73 -4.64
N GLN A 167 2.05 16.91 -3.64
CA GLN A 167 3.06 17.96 -3.59
C GLN A 167 4.31 17.54 -4.39
N LEU A 168 4.13 17.25 -5.68
CA LEU A 168 5.11 16.57 -6.52
C LEU A 168 6.45 17.32 -6.65
N GLU A 169 6.43 18.65 -6.71
CA GLU A 169 7.67 19.45 -6.83
C GLU A 169 8.53 19.36 -5.56
N LEU A 170 7.89 19.43 -4.38
CA LEU A 170 8.58 19.25 -3.11
C LEU A 170 9.06 17.81 -2.95
N ALA A 171 8.21 16.84 -3.31
CA ALA A 171 8.58 15.42 -3.29
C ALA A 171 9.80 15.14 -4.18
N ALA A 172 9.84 15.69 -5.40
CA ALA A 172 10.95 15.52 -6.33
C ALA A 172 12.27 16.03 -5.73
N THR A 173 12.24 17.16 -5.02
CA THR A 173 13.41 17.72 -4.31
C THR A 173 13.91 16.77 -3.23
N GLU A 174 13.02 16.18 -2.44
CA GLU A 174 13.40 15.26 -1.37
C GLU A 174 13.83 13.89 -1.91
N TYR A 175 13.22 13.39 -3.00
CA TYR A 175 13.70 12.20 -3.71
C TYR A 175 15.13 12.40 -4.25
N GLN A 176 15.45 13.59 -4.75
CA GLN A 176 16.79 13.92 -5.21
C GLN A 176 17.81 13.91 -4.07
N ARG A 177 17.42 14.34 -2.86
CA ARG A 177 18.28 14.28 -1.66
C ARG A 177 18.49 12.87 -1.14
N ALA A 178 17.49 12.01 -1.28
CA ALA A 178 17.58 10.61 -0.90
C ALA A 178 18.35 9.74 -1.91
N PHE A 179 18.52 10.22 -3.15
CA PHE A 179 19.11 9.45 -4.23
C PHE A 179 20.64 9.34 -4.11
N ASP A 180 21.14 8.11 -4.06
CA ASP A 180 22.56 7.78 -4.18
C ASP A 180 22.84 7.18 -5.57
N ALA A 181 23.72 7.81 -6.33
CA ALA A 181 24.10 7.33 -7.67
C ALA A 181 24.92 6.03 -7.63
N GLY A 182 25.63 5.76 -6.51
CA GLY A 182 26.40 4.52 -6.33
C GLY A 182 25.54 3.33 -5.92
N ALA A 183 24.39 3.58 -5.29
CA ALA A 183 23.45 2.57 -4.84
C ALA A 183 22.00 3.04 -5.10
N PRO A 184 21.56 3.07 -6.37
CA PRO A 184 20.27 3.64 -6.71
C PRO A 184 19.13 2.81 -6.12
N ASP A 185 18.22 3.49 -5.43
CA ASP A 185 17.06 2.87 -4.81
C ASP A 185 16.00 2.51 -5.87
N PRO A 186 15.64 1.22 -6.04
CA PRO A 186 14.66 0.79 -7.04
C PRO A 186 13.26 1.38 -6.83
N VAL A 187 12.87 1.72 -5.60
CA VAL A 187 11.57 2.36 -5.33
C VAL A 187 11.57 3.80 -5.86
N VAL A 188 12.68 4.52 -5.67
CA VAL A 188 12.87 5.88 -6.23
C VAL A 188 12.87 5.83 -7.76
N LEU A 189 13.63 4.90 -8.35
CA LEU A 189 13.67 4.71 -9.80
C LEU A 189 12.28 4.40 -10.38
N ARG A 190 11.53 3.49 -9.75
CA ARG A 190 10.15 3.16 -10.17
C ARG A 190 9.25 4.40 -10.12
N ARG A 191 9.36 5.21 -9.06
CA ARG A 191 8.55 6.43 -8.95
C ARG A 191 8.96 7.49 -9.97
N TRP A 192 10.25 7.67 -10.25
CA TRP A 192 10.72 8.55 -11.32
C TRP A 192 10.17 8.15 -12.68
N VAL A 193 10.15 6.85 -13.01
CA VAL A 193 9.51 6.37 -14.23
C VAL A 193 8.06 6.86 -14.33
N GLN A 194 7.27 6.65 -13.26
CA GLN A 194 5.86 7.05 -13.22
C GLN A 194 5.68 8.57 -13.34
N LEU A 195 6.44 9.37 -12.59
CA LEU A 195 6.39 10.83 -12.67
C LEU A 195 6.72 11.36 -14.08
N ARG A 196 7.68 10.75 -14.76
CA ARG A 196 8.05 11.10 -16.14
C ARG A 196 6.94 10.70 -17.13
N GLN A 197 6.27 9.58 -16.91
CA GLN A 197 5.09 9.19 -17.69
C GLN A 197 3.93 10.16 -17.49
N GLU A 198 3.62 10.54 -16.24
CA GLU A 198 2.60 11.54 -15.90
C GLU A 198 2.89 12.89 -16.57
N ARG A 199 4.16 13.30 -16.62
CA ARG A 199 4.64 14.51 -17.32
C ARG A 199 4.75 14.36 -18.84
N ARG A 200 4.35 13.22 -19.42
CA ARG A 200 4.45 12.92 -20.86
C ARG A 200 5.87 13.07 -21.41
N GLN A 201 6.86 12.61 -20.64
CA GLN A 201 8.28 12.60 -21.00
C GLN A 201 8.71 11.13 -21.26
N PRO A 202 8.30 10.53 -22.39
CA PRO A 202 8.46 9.10 -22.63
C PRO A 202 9.93 8.66 -22.63
N PHE A 203 10.81 9.42 -23.29
CA PHE A 203 12.24 9.11 -23.34
C PHE A 203 12.88 9.18 -21.94
N SER A 204 12.60 10.23 -21.16
CA SER A 204 13.11 10.33 -19.78
C SER A 204 12.59 9.21 -18.87
N ALA A 205 11.34 8.76 -19.08
CA ALA A 205 10.81 7.58 -18.39
C ALA A 205 11.59 6.31 -18.77
N ALA A 206 11.94 6.13 -20.05
CA ALA A 206 12.76 5.00 -20.50
C ALA A 206 14.19 5.04 -19.94
N VAL A 207 14.80 6.23 -19.77
CA VAL A 207 16.11 6.38 -19.12
C VAL A 207 16.06 5.92 -17.66
N ALA A 208 15.04 6.31 -16.90
CA ALA A 208 14.86 5.84 -15.52
C ALA A 208 14.58 4.33 -15.47
N ALA A 209 13.78 3.80 -16.40
CA ALA A 209 13.50 2.37 -16.50
C ALA A 209 14.77 1.57 -16.83
N ARG A 210 15.66 2.09 -17.67
CA ARG A 210 16.97 1.50 -17.96
C ARG A 210 17.83 1.38 -16.70
N GLN A 211 17.87 2.41 -15.86
CA GLN A 211 18.60 2.35 -14.59
C GLN A 211 18.02 1.28 -13.65
N LEU A 212 16.70 1.11 -13.64
CA LEU A 212 16.04 0.06 -12.87
C LEU A 212 16.36 -1.35 -13.41
N ALA A 213 16.46 -1.49 -14.73
CA ALA A 213 16.90 -2.74 -15.36
C ALA A 213 18.38 -3.04 -15.05
N LEU A 214 19.26 -2.04 -15.05
CA LEU A 214 20.66 -2.17 -14.63
C LEU A 214 20.78 -2.62 -13.17
N TRP A 215 20.02 -2.01 -12.27
CA TRP A 215 19.94 -2.44 -10.87
C TRP A 215 19.51 -3.90 -10.76
N SER A 216 18.45 -4.28 -11.46
CA SER A 216 17.92 -5.66 -11.45
C SER A 216 18.95 -6.67 -11.97
N LEU A 217 19.67 -6.30 -13.03
CA LEU A 217 20.75 -7.10 -13.60
C LEU A 217 21.94 -7.25 -12.63
N GLY A 218 22.29 -6.19 -11.91
CA GLY A 218 23.31 -6.22 -10.84
C GLY A 218 22.95 -7.21 -9.75
N VAL A 219 21.74 -7.10 -9.19
CA VAL A 219 21.23 -8.05 -8.18
C VAL A 219 21.28 -9.49 -8.69
N ALA A 220 20.80 -9.74 -9.91
CA ALA A 220 20.79 -11.09 -10.47
C ALA A 220 22.20 -11.69 -10.67
N ARG A 221 23.23 -10.85 -10.86
CA ARG A 221 24.64 -11.26 -11.00
C ARG A 221 25.32 -11.47 -9.66
N GLU A 222 25.02 -10.63 -8.68
CA GLU A 222 25.73 -10.58 -7.40
C GLU A 222 25.12 -11.51 -6.34
N GLU A 223 23.81 -11.78 -6.40
CA GLU A 223 23.16 -12.67 -5.43
C GLU A 223 23.69 -14.11 -5.56
N GLU A 224 24.21 -14.62 -4.45
CA GLU A 224 24.76 -15.97 -4.36
C GLU A 224 23.63 -17.01 -4.35
N VAL A 225 23.67 -17.91 -5.34
CA VAL A 225 22.78 -19.07 -5.44
C VAL A 225 23.69 -20.29 -5.55
N SER A 226 23.85 -21.04 -4.47
CA SER A 226 24.68 -22.25 -4.44
C SER A 226 24.01 -23.39 -3.69
N ALA A 227 24.23 -24.62 -4.16
CA ALA A 227 23.74 -25.83 -3.51
C ALA A 227 24.49 -26.12 -2.19
N GLU A 228 25.80 -25.83 -2.17
CA GLU A 228 26.72 -26.12 -1.06
C GLU A 228 26.54 -25.16 0.13
N GLY A 229 26.32 -23.86 -0.14
CA GLY A 229 26.03 -22.84 0.90
C GLY A 229 24.54 -22.71 1.22
N GLY A 230 23.68 -23.20 0.32
CA GLY A 230 22.26 -22.92 0.34
C GLY A 230 21.90 -21.55 -0.16
N VAL A 231 20.65 -21.41 -0.57
CA VAL A 231 20.10 -20.09 -0.88
C VAL A 231 19.53 -19.52 0.42
N PRO A 232 20.09 -18.43 0.96
CA PRO A 232 19.42 -17.70 2.02
C PRO A 232 18.05 -17.29 1.49
N LEU A 233 16.99 -17.56 2.25
CA LEU A 233 15.61 -17.15 1.90
C LEU A 233 15.57 -15.68 1.43
N ALA A 234 16.38 -14.82 2.07
CA ALA A 234 16.57 -13.43 1.69
C ALA A 234 17.04 -13.23 0.23
N SER A 235 18.01 -14.01 -0.26
CA SER A 235 18.53 -13.91 -1.63
C SER A 235 17.50 -14.33 -2.67
N ALA A 236 16.75 -15.41 -2.41
CA ALA A 236 15.62 -15.79 -3.27
C ALA A 236 14.60 -14.62 -3.35
N ARG A 237 14.28 -13.98 -2.22
CA ARG A 237 13.37 -12.82 -2.21
C ARG A 237 13.94 -11.56 -2.85
N GLN A 238 15.26 -11.36 -2.85
CA GLN A 238 15.90 -10.26 -3.59
C GLN A 238 15.84 -10.50 -5.09
N LEU A 239 16.05 -11.74 -5.55
CA LEU A 239 15.87 -12.12 -6.96
C LEU A 239 14.42 -11.92 -7.42
N CYS A 240 13.44 -12.09 -6.54
CA CYS A 240 12.04 -11.74 -6.83
C CYS A 240 11.86 -10.24 -7.04
N ALA A 241 12.48 -9.42 -6.19
CA ALA A 241 12.48 -7.96 -6.37
C ALA A 241 13.16 -7.56 -7.68
N ALA A 242 14.28 -8.18 -8.03
CA ALA A 242 14.96 -7.96 -9.31
C ALA A 242 14.06 -8.32 -10.49
N LEU A 243 13.40 -9.49 -10.48
CA LEU A 243 12.53 -9.92 -11.57
C LEU A 243 11.31 -9.01 -11.74
N GLU A 244 10.65 -8.59 -10.65
CA GLU A 244 9.48 -7.69 -10.72
C GLU A 244 9.87 -6.32 -11.30
N ASN A 245 11.00 -5.76 -10.85
CA ASN A 245 11.49 -4.48 -11.34
C ASN A 245 12.01 -4.57 -12.79
N ALA A 246 12.67 -5.66 -13.18
CA ALA A 246 13.10 -5.90 -14.56
C ALA A 246 11.89 -5.99 -15.51
N ARG A 247 10.84 -6.71 -15.12
CA ARG A 247 9.59 -6.80 -15.91
C ARG A 247 8.91 -5.44 -16.04
N PHE A 248 8.84 -4.67 -14.95
CA PHE A 248 8.31 -3.31 -14.99
C PHE A 248 9.11 -2.42 -15.95
N ALA A 249 10.45 -2.45 -15.87
CA ALA A 249 11.32 -1.67 -16.74
C ALA A 249 11.15 -2.07 -18.22
N ALA A 250 11.12 -3.38 -18.52
CA ALA A 250 10.95 -3.90 -19.86
C ALA A 250 9.59 -3.48 -20.48
N ASP A 251 8.51 -3.54 -19.70
CA ASP A 251 7.18 -3.11 -20.13
C ASP A 251 7.13 -1.61 -20.44
N VAL A 252 7.73 -0.78 -19.57
CA VAL A 252 7.84 0.68 -19.80
C VAL A 252 8.63 0.99 -21.07
N ILE A 253 9.82 0.39 -21.24
CA ILE A 253 10.66 0.61 -22.42
C ILE A 253 9.94 0.15 -23.68
N SER A 254 9.27 -1.00 -23.65
CA SER A 254 8.48 -1.52 -24.77
C SER A 254 7.38 -0.56 -25.19
N ARG A 255 6.62 0.02 -24.23
CA ARG A 255 5.61 1.05 -24.53
C ARG A 255 6.23 2.32 -25.11
N VAL A 256 7.35 2.78 -24.59
CA VAL A 256 8.03 3.99 -25.10
C VAL A 256 8.56 3.77 -26.52
N ARG A 257 9.03 2.56 -26.87
CA ARG A 257 9.43 2.21 -28.24
C ARG A 257 8.31 2.30 -29.27
N GLN A 258 7.05 2.19 -28.84
CA GLN A 258 5.87 2.36 -29.70
C GLN A 258 5.55 3.85 -29.96
N THR A 259 6.22 4.76 -29.26
CA THR A 259 6.05 6.21 -29.46
C THR A 259 7.14 6.76 -30.37
N ALA A 260 6.81 7.78 -31.17
CA ALA A 260 7.81 8.50 -31.95
C ALA A 260 8.75 9.26 -31.00
N THR A 261 10.04 8.92 -31.02
CA THR A 261 11.06 9.60 -30.23
C THR A 261 12.27 9.95 -31.09
N GLU A 262 13.05 10.93 -30.64
CA GLU A 262 14.25 11.41 -31.34
C GLU A 262 15.44 10.42 -31.26
N PHE A 263 15.36 9.40 -30.38
CA PHE A 263 16.45 8.49 -30.05
C PHE A 263 16.03 7.01 -30.14
N PRO A 264 15.62 6.50 -31.32
CA PRO A 264 15.16 5.11 -31.46
C PRO A 264 16.26 4.08 -31.16
N GLU A 265 17.51 4.35 -31.54
CA GLU A 265 18.65 3.45 -31.32
C GLU A 265 18.95 3.25 -29.83
N ASP A 266 18.91 4.32 -29.03
CA ASP A 266 19.06 4.23 -27.57
C ASP A 266 17.98 3.35 -26.95
N LEU A 267 16.73 3.49 -27.41
CA LEU A 267 15.61 2.69 -26.92
C LEU A 267 15.74 1.20 -27.30
N GLU A 268 16.36 0.88 -28.43
CA GLU A 268 16.70 -0.51 -28.77
C GLU A 268 17.74 -1.07 -27.80
N GLY A 269 18.80 -0.32 -27.53
CA GLY A 269 19.81 -0.68 -26.54
C GLY A 269 19.21 -0.87 -25.13
N PHE A 270 18.29 0.02 -24.72
CA PHE A 270 17.59 -0.11 -23.44
C PHE A 270 16.69 -1.35 -23.43
N GLY A 271 16.03 -1.65 -24.54
CA GLY A 271 15.18 -2.82 -24.70
C GLY A 271 15.95 -4.15 -24.58
N LEU A 272 17.11 -4.24 -25.23
CA LEU A 272 18.01 -5.40 -25.11
C LEU A 272 18.45 -5.61 -23.66
N LEU A 273 18.92 -4.54 -23.01
CA LEU A 273 19.36 -4.58 -21.62
C LEU A 273 18.24 -5.01 -20.66
N ALA A 274 17.03 -4.47 -20.84
CA ALA A 274 15.89 -4.84 -20.01
C ALA A 274 15.46 -6.29 -20.23
N SER A 275 15.50 -6.77 -21.47
CA SER A 275 15.28 -8.19 -21.81
C SER A 275 16.30 -9.08 -21.10
N ASP A 276 17.59 -8.72 -21.13
CA ASP A 276 18.65 -9.50 -20.48
C ASP A 276 18.49 -9.52 -18.95
N ALA A 277 18.11 -8.39 -18.36
CA ALA A 277 17.79 -8.31 -16.93
C ALA A 277 16.63 -9.25 -16.56
N VAL A 278 15.56 -9.29 -17.37
CA VAL A 278 14.43 -10.22 -17.15
C VAL A 278 14.89 -11.67 -17.24
N LYS A 279 15.57 -12.04 -18.33
CA LYS A 279 16.03 -13.42 -18.56
C LYS A 279 16.95 -13.91 -17.45
N LEU A 280 17.94 -13.10 -17.05
CA LEU A 280 18.87 -13.50 -16.00
C LEU A 280 18.18 -13.59 -14.65
N SER A 281 17.36 -12.60 -14.28
CA SER A 281 16.63 -12.62 -13.01
C SER A 281 15.68 -13.81 -12.91
N GLU A 282 15.01 -14.15 -14.02
CA GLU A 282 14.09 -15.30 -14.09
C GLU A 282 14.83 -16.63 -13.94
N ALA A 283 15.94 -16.82 -14.66
CA ALA A 283 16.76 -18.01 -14.54
C ALA A 283 17.33 -18.18 -13.11
N ARG A 284 17.92 -17.12 -12.56
CA ARG A 284 18.51 -17.14 -11.21
C ARG A 284 17.46 -17.37 -10.13
N LEU A 285 16.27 -16.77 -10.29
CA LEU A 285 15.17 -17.01 -9.37
C LEU A 285 14.66 -18.44 -9.45
N ALA A 286 14.53 -19.02 -10.65
CA ALA A 286 14.09 -20.39 -10.83
C ALA A 286 15.04 -21.38 -10.14
N ASP A 287 16.36 -21.18 -10.30
CA ASP A 287 17.39 -21.98 -9.61
C ASP A 287 17.27 -21.83 -8.09
N ALA A 288 17.11 -20.59 -7.61
CA ALA A 288 16.98 -20.29 -6.19
C ALA A 288 15.73 -20.93 -5.56
N GLU A 289 14.59 -20.84 -6.24
CA GLU A 289 13.32 -21.44 -5.81
C GLU A 289 13.33 -22.96 -5.86
N LEU A 290 14.04 -23.56 -6.84
CA LEU A 290 14.24 -25.00 -6.90
C LEU A 290 15.02 -25.49 -5.68
N LEU A 291 16.18 -24.89 -5.39
CA LEU A 291 17.00 -25.22 -4.22
C LEU A 291 16.23 -25.00 -2.90
N LEU A 292 15.41 -23.96 -2.84
CA LEU A 292 14.55 -23.70 -1.68
C LEU A 292 13.52 -24.83 -1.47
N ARG A 293 12.92 -25.33 -2.56
CA ARG A 293 11.94 -26.43 -2.51
C ARG A 293 12.55 -27.80 -2.25
N GLU A 294 13.78 -28.05 -2.71
CA GLU A 294 14.52 -29.26 -2.37
C GLU A 294 14.74 -29.38 -0.85
N ARG A 295 14.99 -28.24 -0.19
CA ARG A 295 15.17 -28.18 1.27
C ARG A 295 13.85 -28.16 2.03
N ASN A 296 12.84 -27.48 1.49
CA ASN A 296 11.50 -27.41 2.08
C ASN A 296 10.44 -27.51 0.96
N PRO A 297 9.81 -28.69 0.76
CA PRO A 297 8.82 -28.90 -0.31
C PRO A 297 7.60 -27.96 -0.23
N HIS A 298 7.32 -27.41 0.95
CA HIS A 298 6.20 -26.49 1.18
C HIS A 298 6.64 -25.01 1.15
N ALA A 299 7.88 -24.72 0.76
CA ALA A 299 8.34 -23.35 0.64
C ALA A 299 7.56 -22.59 -0.43
N ARG A 300 7.07 -21.40 -0.03
CA ARG A 300 6.33 -20.50 -0.88
C ARG A 300 7.26 -19.83 -1.90
N LEU A 301 6.78 -19.77 -3.13
CA LEU A 301 7.45 -19.11 -4.26
C LEU A 301 6.98 -17.67 -4.37
N CYS A 302 7.73 -16.86 -5.11
CA CYS A 302 7.38 -15.45 -5.31
C CYS A 302 6.15 -15.25 -6.19
N ARG A 303 5.77 -16.27 -6.96
CA ARG A 303 4.49 -16.29 -7.68
C ARG A 303 3.29 -16.63 -6.79
N ASP A 304 3.50 -17.13 -5.57
CA ASP A 304 2.43 -17.59 -4.68
C ASP A 304 1.78 -16.38 -3.99
N ARG A 305 0.80 -15.76 -4.67
CA ARG A 305 0.14 -14.51 -4.28
C ARG A 305 -1.10 -14.73 -3.41
N GLN A 306 -0.97 -15.57 -2.39
CA GLN A 306 -2.12 -16.01 -1.57
C GLN A 306 -2.88 -14.84 -0.93
N VAL A 307 -2.17 -13.84 -0.39
CA VAL A 307 -2.84 -12.69 0.23
C VAL A 307 -3.60 -11.87 -0.82
N ARG A 308 -2.99 -11.57 -1.96
CA ARG A 308 -3.65 -10.83 -3.05
C ARG A 308 -4.88 -11.56 -3.58
N GLU A 309 -4.77 -12.87 -3.84
CA GLU A 309 -5.89 -13.68 -4.33
C GLU A 309 -7.06 -13.72 -3.34
N ARG A 310 -6.76 -13.82 -2.04
CA ARG A 310 -7.78 -13.71 -0.98
C ARG A 310 -8.42 -12.33 -0.96
N LEU A 311 -7.64 -11.26 -1.06
CA LEU A 311 -8.16 -9.88 -1.06
C LEU A 311 -9.05 -9.61 -2.28
N ASP A 312 -8.64 -10.06 -3.47
CA ASP A 312 -9.42 -9.94 -4.70
C ASP A 312 -10.74 -10.72 -4.62
N SER A 313 -10.71 -11.92 -4.03
CA SER A 313 -11.91 -12.73 -3.79
C SER A 313 -12.83 -12.06 -2.76
N ALA A 314 -12.24 -11.52 -1.69
CA ALA A 314 -12.97 -10.79 -0.65
C ALA A 314 -13.70 -9.57 -1.20
N VAL A 315 -13.13 -8.83 -2.16
CA VAL A 315 -13.84 -7.72 -2.82
C VAL A 315 -15.13 -8.20 -3.46
N LYS A 316 -15.09 -9.30 -4.22
CA LYS A 316 -16.28 -9.86 -4.89
C LYS A 316 -17.34 -10.30 -3.89
N GLU A 317 -16.92 -11.00 -2.84
CA GLU A 317 -17.81 -11.49 -1.79
C GLU A 317 -18.45 -10.33 -1.01
N ARG A 318 -17.68 -9.29 -0.66
CA ARG A 318 -18.19 -8.08 -0.02
C ARG A 318 -19.20 -7.35 -0.89
N THR A 319 -18.91 -7.15 -2.18
CA THR A 319 -19.84 -6.49 -3.10
C THR A 319 -21.18 -7.23 -3.15
N ALA A 320 -21.15 -8.55 -3.29
CA ALA A 320 -22.36 -9.37 -3.28
C ALA A 320 -23.11 -9.30 -1.94
N ALA A 321 -22.38 -9.30 -0.81
CA ALA A 321 -22.97 -9.14 0.51
C ALA A 321 -23.68 -7.79 0.65
N VAL A 322 -23.05 -6.69 0.22
CA VAL A 322 -23.60 -5.32 0.26
C VAL A 322 -24.92 -5.24 -0.51
N GLU A 323 -25.00 -5.88 -1.67
CA GLU A 323 -26.24 -5.94 -2.45
C GLU A 323 -27.34 -6.73 -1.75
N ALA A 324 -26.98 -7.84 -1.09
CA ALA A 324 -27.94 -8.73 -0.45
C ALA A 324 -28.50 -8.17 0.88
N VAL A 325 -27.76 -7.33 1.61
CA VAL A 325 -28.15 -6.81 2.94
C VAL A 325 -29.53 -6.16 2.92
N GLY A 326 -29.86 -5.38 1.89
CA GLY A 326 -31.15 -4.69 1.81
C GLY A 326 -32.36 -5.61 1.82
N SER A 327 -32.22 -6.82 1.24
CA SER A 327 -33.29 -7.82 1.19
C SER A 327 -33.32 -8.74 2.41
N LYS A 328 -32.13 -9.09 2.93
CA LYS A 328 -31.98 -10.11 3.98
C LYS A 328 -31.92 -9.53 5.40
N LEU A 329 -31.44 -8.30 5.56
CA LEU A 329 -31.27 -7.59 6.83
C LEU A 329 -31.79 -6.14 6.74
N PRO A 330 -33.08 -5.92 6.39
CA PRO A 330 -33.60 -4.59 6.06
C PRO A 330 -33.48 -3.58 7.21
N LYS A 331 -33.55 -4.02 8.47
CA LYS A 331 -33.40 -3.15 9.65
C LYS A 331 -31.96 -2.65 9.84
N MET A 332 -30.96 -3.46 9.50
CA MET A 332 -29.54 -3.12 9.64
C MET A 332 -28.95 -2.50 8.36
N ALA A 333 -29.61 -2.70 7.23
CA ALA A 333 -29.11 -2.29 5.91
C ALA A 333 -28.67 -0.81 5.84
N PRO A 334 -29.43 0.18 6.35
CA PRO A 334 -29.01 1.58 6.26
C PRO A 334 -27.69 1.84 6.99
N LEU A 335 -27.52 1.26 8.19
CA LEU A 335 -26.31 1.41 8.98
C LEU A 335 -25.11 0.71 8.33
N LEU A 336 -25.30 -0.51 7.82
CA LEU A 336 -24.25 -1.29 7.17
C LEU A 336 -23.80 -0.64 5.85
N TRP A 337 -24.73 -0.13 5.04
CA TRP A 337 -24.37 0.61 3.83
C TRP A 337 -23.65 1.92 4.15
N ALA A 338 -24.05 2.64 5.20
CA ALA A 338 -23.35 3.84 5.64
C ALA A 338 -21.91 3.52 6.07
N LEU A 339 -21.73 2.45 6.84
CA LEU A 339 -20.41 1.97 7.25
C LEU A 339 -19.52 1.63 6.04
N VAL A 340 -20.05 0.87 5.08
CA VAL A 340 -19.29 0.46 3.88
C VAL A 340 -18.96 1.66 3.01
N LYS A 341 -19.93 2.56 2.77
CA LYS A 341 -19.73 3.80 2.01
C LYS A 341 -18.58 4.63 2.59
N ASP A 342 -18.53 4.74 3.92
CA ASP A 342 -17.58 5.62 4.59
C ASP A 342 -16.22 4.96 4.82
N ARG A 343 -16.15 3.62 4.95
CA ARG A 343 -14.96 2.92 5.48
C ARG A 343 -14.44 1.74 4.67
N ASP A 344 -15.07 1.33 3.55
CA ASP A 344 -14.48 0.26 2.73
C ASP A 344 -13.22 0.77 2.02
N PRO A 345 -12.09 0.02 2.03
CA PRO A 345 -10.86 0.42 1.37
C PRO A 345 -10.99 0.50 -0.16
N VAL A 346 -11.99 -0.16 -0.75
CA VAL A 346 -12.17 -0.29 -2.20
C VAL A 346 -13.25 0.68 -2.71
N PRO A 347 -12.88 1.67 -3.56
CA PRO A 347 -13.83 2.67 -4.09
C PRO A 347 -15.06 2.09 -4.76
N GLU A 348 -14.93 0.98 -5.48
CA GLU A 348 -16.02 0.31 -6.18
C GLU A 348 -17.06 -0.23 -5.18
N VAL A 349 -16.63 -0.81 -4.06
CA VAL A 349 -17.53 -1.30 -3.01
C VAL A 349 -18.24 -0.13 -2.32
N ARG A 350 -17.52 0.97 -2.06
CA ARG A 350 -18.11 2.22 -1.53
C ARG A 350 -19.19 2.77 -2.45
N ALA A 351 -18.94 2.77 -3.76
CA ALA A 351 -19.90 3.25 -4.77
C ALA A 351 -21.20 2.43 -4.78
N VAL A 352 -21.10 1.09 -4.67
CA VAL A 352 -22.28 0.22 -4.58
C VAL A 352 -23.09 0.53 -3.31
N ALA A 353 -22.44 0.67 -2.15
CA ALA A 353 -23.13 1.02 -0.91
C ALA A 353 -23.79 2.42 -0.97
N ALA A 354 -23.10 3.39 -1.56
CA ALA A 354 -23.65 4.74 -1.77
C ALA A 354 -24.90 4.72 -2.65
N ALA A 355 -24.90 3.95 -3.75
CA ALA A 355 -26.05 3.81 -4.62
C ALA A 355 -27.27 3.20 -3.89
N LYS A 356 -27.05 2.22 -3.00
CA LYS A 356 -28.13 1.61 -2.20
C LYS A 356 -28.72 2.61 -1.19
N LEU A 357 -27.89 3.41 -0.53
CA LEU A 357 -28.35 4.46 0.38
C LEU A 357 -29.19 5.52 -0.34
N SER A 358 -28.70 6.05 -1.46
CA SER A 358 -29.45 7.05 -2.22
C SER A 358 -30.78 6.50 -2.76
N ALA A 359 -30.84 5.22 -3.13
CA ALA A 359 -32.09 4.58 -3.54
C ALA A 359 -33.11 4.41 -2.39
N LEU A 360 -32.63 4.31 -1.13
CA LEU A 360 -33.49 4.28 0.05
C LEU A 360 -34.06 5.67 0.35
N GLU A 361 -33.20 6.71 0.30
CA GLU A 361 -33.59 8.11 0.53
C GLU A 361 -34.59 8.59 -0.53
N GLY A 362 -34.40 8.21 -1.80
CA GLY A 362 -35.31 8.54 -2.90
C GLY A 362 -36.67 7.82 -2.86
N ARG A 363 -36.87 6.83 -1.98
CA ARG A 363 -38.17 6.16 -1.74
C ARG A 363 -38.92 6.73 -0.53
N GLY A 364 -38.28 7.60 0.25
CA GLY A 364 -38.84 8.23 1.44
C GLY A 364 -39.41 9.64 1.19
N ASN A 365 -39.21 10.19 -0.02
CA ASN A 365 -39.91 11.35 -0.57
C ASN A 365 -40.98 10.87 -1.54
#